data_AF-A0A6P7G155-F1
#
_entry.id   AF-A0A6P7G155-F1
#
_cell.length_a   1.000
_cell.length_b   1.000
_cell.length_c   1.000
_cell.angle_alpha   90.00
_cell.angle_beta   90.00
_cell.angle_gamma   90.00
#
_symmetry.space_group_name_H-M   'P 1'
#
loop_
_entity.id
_entity.type
_entity.pdbx_description
1 polymer ?
#
loop_
_entity_poly.entity_id
_entity_poly.type
_entity_poly.pdbx_seq_one_letter_code
_entity_poly.pdbx_strand_id
1 'polypeptide(L)'
;MGKAYSSLKNPLKNFNVESRAHKVISQPKPIPAPRHKREQDQYDRMLQEYPKEFEESLKKNEELDKNLKSVFVTSQDVSYFT
;
A
#
# COMPACT_ATOMS: atom_id res chain seq x y z
N MET A 1 -33.79 16.88 15.97
CA MET A 1 -34.00 16.83 14.49
C MET A 1 -32.95 16.02 13.71
N GLY A 2 -32.06 15.21 14.33
CA GLY A 2 -30.98 14.51 13.57
C GLY A 2 -31.30 13.08 13.09
N LYS A 3 -32.17 12.35 13.80
CA LYS A 3 -32.41 10.91 13.53
C LYS A 3 -33.25 10.66 12.28
N ALA A 4 -34.30 11.45 12.05
CA ALA A 4 -35.17 11.33 10.88
C ALA A 4 -34.42 11.65 9.57
N TYR A 5 -33.59 12.70 9.56
CA TYR A 5 -32.73 13.04 8.42
C TYR A 5 -31.67 11.97 8.12
N SER A 6 -31.10 11.34 9.15
CA SER A 6 -30.14 10.24 8.96
C SER A 6 -30.79 8.99 8.38
N SER A 7 -32.03 8.67 8.77
CA SER A 7 -32.77 7.50 8.26
C SER A 7 -33.14 7.64 6.78
N LEU A 8 -33.41 8.86 6.31
CA LEU A 8 -33.78 9.12 4.91
C LEU A 8 -32.57 9.16 3.96
N LYS A 9 -31.35 9.43 4.46
CA LYS A 9 -30.12 9.48 3.66
C LYS A 9 -29.58 8.10 3.26
N ASN A 10 -29.87 7.06 4.04
CA ASN A 10 -29.35 5.71 3.82
C ASN A 10 -29.76 5.06 2.49
N PRO A 11 -31.03 5.10 2.05
CA PRO A 11 -31.42 4.50 0.77
C PRO A 11 -30.78 5.18 -0.45
N LEU A 12 -30.58 6.51 -0.41
CA LEU A 12 -29.87 7.23 -1.47
C LEU A 12 -28.37 6.88 -1.51
N LYS A 13 -27.73 6.74 -0.35
CA LYS A 13 -26.31 6.32 -0.24
C LYS A 13 -26.10 4.89 -0.78
N ASN A 14 -27.07 4.01 -0.53
CA ASN A 14 -27.00 2.60 -0.93
C ASN A 14 -27.54 2.33 -2.34
N PHE A 15 -27.94 3.36 -3.07
CA PHE A 15 -28.33 3.19 -4.46
C PHE A 15 -27.15 2.68 -5.29
N ASN A 16 -27.37 1.55 -5.97
CA ASN A 16 -26.41 0.94 -6.89
C ASN A 16 -25.10 0.44 -6.24
N VAL A 17 -25.13 0.02 -4.97
CA VAL A 17 -23.96 -0.56 -4.27
C VAL A 17 -23.46 -1.82 -4.97
N GLU A 18 -24.36 -2.68 -5.43
CA GLU A 18 -24.02 -3.95 -6.08
C GLU A 18 -23.20 -3.72 -7.35
N SER A 19 -23.64 -2.85 -8.27
CA SER A 19 -22.86 -2.54 -9.48
C SER A 19 -21.52 -1.88 -9.16
N ARG A 20 -21.44 -1.04 -8.11
CA ARG A 20 -20.16 -0.47 -7.65
C ARG A 20 -19.23 -1.53 -7.10
N ALA A 21 -19.74 -2.48 -6.32
CA ALA A 21 -18.97 -3.58 -5.77
C ALA A 21 -18.46 -4.50 -6.89
N HIS A 22 -19.33 -4.90 -7.82
CA HIS A 22 -18.94 -5.70 -8.98
C HIS A 22 -17.86 -5.01 -9.82
N LYS A 23 -17.96 -3.69 -10.03
CA LYS A 23 -16.95 -2.90 -10.75
C LYS A 23 -15.56 -2.91 -10.09
N VAL A 24 -15.50 -2.98 -8.76
CA VAL A 24 -14.23 -2.99 -8.02
C VAL A 24 -13.67 -4.42 -7.94
N ILE A 25 -14.54 -5.40 -7.66
CA ILE A 25 -14.16 -6.82 -7.55
C ILE A 25 -13.70 -7.39 -8.90
N SER A 26 -14.30 -6.95 -10.01
CA SER A 26 -13.91 -7.42 -11.35
C SER A 26 -12.58 -6.87 -11.84
N GLN A 27 -11.92 -5.98 -11.09
CA GLN A 27 -10.62 -5.43 -11.50
C GLN A 27 -9.53 -6.48 -11.32
N PRO A 28 -8.66 -6.68 -12.33
CA PRO A 28 -7.57 -7.66 -12.23
C PRO A 28 -6.56 -7.31 -11.13
N LYS A 29 -6.41 -6.02 -10.82
CA LYS A 29 -5.66 -5.53 -9.66
C LYS A 29 -6.39 -4.32 -9.05
N PRO A 30 -6.43 -4.22 -7.71
CA PRO A 30 -6.93 -3.03 -7.05
C PRO A 30 -6.01 -1.83 -7.32
N ILE A 31 -6.60 -0.64 -7.34
CA ILE A 31 -5.85 0.62 -7.43
C ILE A 31 -4.98 0.74 -6.17
N PRO A 32 -3.67 1.02 -6.30
CA PRO A 32 -2.80 1.19 -5.14
C PRO A 32 -3.31 2.33 -4.26
N ALA A 33 -3.10 2.19 -2.96
CA ALA A 33 -3.46 3.25 -2.02
C ALA A 33 -2.76 4.57 -2.38
N PRO A 34 -3.41 5.73 -2.16
CA PRO A 34 -2.79 7.02 -2.38
C PRO A 34 -1.56 7.17 -1.47
N ARG A 35 -0.42 7.51 -2.07
CA ARG A 35 0.84 7.76 -1.36
C ARG A 35 0.90 9.18 -0.81
N HIS A 36 1.71 9.39 0.22
CA HIS A 36 2.00 10.74 0.71
C HIS A 36 2.84 11.51 -0.32
N LYS A 37 2.70 12.84 -0.40
CA LYS A 37 3.41 13.67 -1.42
C LYS A 37 4.92 13.42 -1.45
N ARG A 38 5.55 13.37 -0.27
CA ARG A 38 6.99 13.08 -0.15
C ARG A 38 7.39 11.72 -0.75
N GLU A 39 6.54 10.71 -0.58
CA GLU A 39 6.76 9.37 -1.12
C GLU A 39 6.56 9.37 -2.64
N GLN A 40 5.61 10.17 -3.16
CA GLN A 40 5.43 10.36 -4.60
C GLN A 40 6.67 10.99 -5.23
N ASP A 41 7.19 12.08 -4.64
CA ASP A 41 8.39 12.74 -5.16
C ASP A 41 9.62 11.80 -5.17
N GLN A 42 9.76 10.97 -4.13
CA GLN A 42 10.82 9.96 -4.06
C GLN A 42 10.65 8.86 -5.12
N TYR A 43 9.42 8.38 -5.28
CA TYR A 43 9.09 7.38 -6.30
C TYR A 43 9.40 7.89 -7.70
N ASP A 44 8.98 9.12 -8.01
CA ASP A 44 9.19 9.75 -9.32
C ASP A 44 10.69 9.97 -9.59
N ARG A 45 11.47 10.38 -8.57
CA ARG A 45 12.94 10.47 -8.68
C ARG A 45 13.57 9.12 -8.99
N MET A 46 13.21 8.06 -8.27
CA MET A 46 13.75 6.72 -8.52
C MET A 46 13.44 6.24 -9.94
N LEU A 47 12.22 6.50 -10.42
CA LEU A 47 11.80 6.13 -11.77
C LEU A 47 12.58 6.89 -12.86
N GLN A 48 12.95 8.15 -12.62
CA GLN A 48 13.69 8.98 -13.56
C GLN A 48 15.21 8.72 -13.53
N GLU A 49 15.80 8.63 -12.34
CA GLU A 49 17.25 8.53 -12.16
C GLU A 49 17.76 7.10 -12.30
N TYR A 50 16.96 6.11 -11.87
CA TYR A 50 17.38 4.70 -11.76
C TYR A 50 16.32 3.72 -12.31
N PRO A 51 16.01 3.81 -13.61
CA PRO A 51 14.91 3.02 -14.20
C PRO A 51 15.19 1.51 -14.18
N LYS A 52 16.44 1.09 -14.36
CA LYS A 52 16.80 -0.34 -14.42
C LYS A 52 16.72 -0.98 -13.03
N GLU A 53 17.28 -0.30 -12.04
CA GLU A 53 17.28 -0.71 -10.64
C GLU A 53 15.84 -0.76 -10.11
N PHE A 54 14.99 0.19 -10.52
CA PHE A 54 13.58 0.17 -10.20
C PHE A 54 12.88 -1.06 -10.79
N GLU A 55 13.10 -1.39 -12.06
CA GLU A 55 12.53 -2.60 -12.68
C GLU A 55 13.03 -3.90 -12.04
N GLU A 56 14.31 -3.95 -11.65
CA GLU A 56 14.89 -5.08 -10.93
C GLU A 56 14.27 -5.23 -9.54
N SER A 57 14.00 -4.13 -8.84
CA SER A 57 13.35 -4.14 -7.53
C SER A 57 11.93 -4.70 -7.55
N LEU A 58 11.23 -4.62 -8.68
CA LEU A 58 9.89 -5.20 -8.87
C LEU A 58 9.93 -6.72 -9.04
N LYS A 59 11.11 -7.29 -9.33
CA LYS A 59 11.32 -8.73 -9.52
C LYS A 59 11.92 -9.33 -8.25
N LYS A 60 11.55 -10.58 -7.96
CA LYS A 60 12.16 -11.32 -6.85
C LYS A 60 13.59 -11.72 -7.22
N ASN A 61 14.57 -11.29 -6.43
CA ASN A 61 15.96 -11.75 -6.54
C ASN A 61 16.17 -12.95 -5.59
N GLU A 62 16.24 -14.16 -6.17
CA GLU A 62 16.37 -15.42 -5.43
C GLU A 62 17.72 -15.57 -4.70
N GLU A 63 18.79 -14.99 -5.25
CA GLU A 63 20.12 -15.05 -4.63
C GLU A 63 20.16 -14.13 -3.40
N LEU A 64 19.68 -12.90 -3.55
CA LEU A 64 19.59 -11.95 -2.44
C LEU A 64 18.68 -12.49 -1.32
N ASP A 65 17.54 -13.09 -1.65
CA ASP A 65 16.63 -13.70 -0.66
C ASP A 65 17.33 -14.81 0.14
N LYS A 66 18.12 -15.67 -0.51
CA LYS A 66 18.91 -16.71 0.18
C LYS A 66 19.97 -16.10 1.09
N ASN A 67 20.67 -15.07 0.63
CA ASN A 67 21.73 -14.42 1.39
C ASN A 67 21.16 -13.66 2.60
N LEU A 68 20.01 -13.01 2.47
CA LEU A 68 19.36 -12.31 3.59
C LEU A 68 18.88 -13.28 4.67
N LYS A 69 18.50 -14.50 4.31
CA LYS A 69 18.10 -15.55 5.27
C LYS A 69 19.28 -16.16 6.03
N SER A 70 20.50 -16.08 5.51
CA SER A 70 21.69 -16.63 6.18
C SER A 70 22.30 -15.67 7.20
N VAL A 71 22.00 -14.37 7.12
CA VAL A 71 22.52 -13.35 8.04
C VAL A 71 21.54 -13.18 9.21
N PHE A 72 21.98 -13.54 10.41
CA PHE A 72 21.25 -13.30 11.65
C PHE A 72 21.85 -12.12 12.41
N VAL A 73 21.03 -11.12 12.70
CA VAL A 73 21.44 -9.98 13.55
C VAL A 73 20.90 -10.21 14.95
N THR A 74 21.80 -10.32 15.93
CA THR A 74 21.44 -10.30 17.35
C THR A 74 21.45 -8.85 17.83
N SER A 75 20.27 -8.23 17.87
CA SER A 75 20.13 -6.91 18.51
C SER A 75 20.24 -7.08 20.02
N GLN A 76 21.28 -6.50 20.62
CA GLN A 76 21.34 -6.35 22.08
C GLN A 76 20.64 -5.04 22.42
N ASP A 77 19.53 -5.14 23.16
CA ASP A 77 18.94 -3.95 23.78
C ASP A 77 19.91 -3.46 24.86
N VAL A 78 20.46 -2.26 24.66
CA VAL A 78 21.24 -1.61 25.71
C VAL A 78 20.21 -1.04 26.67
N SER A 79 19.74 -1.87 27.60
CA SER A 79 18.93 -1.41 28.72
C SER A 79 19.77 -0.38 29.48
N TYR A 80 19.46 0.90 29.28
CA TYR A 80 20.12 2.00 29.97
C TYR A 80 19.97 1.79 31.47
N PHE A 81 21.07 1.40 32.11
CA PHE A 81 21.26 1.44 33.54
C PHE A 81 21.83 2.82 33.85
N THR A 82 20.97 3.74 34.33
CA THR A 82 21.18 4.82 35.31
C THR A 82 20.07 5.83 35.21
#